data_AF-A0AAE0K0M9-F1
#
_entry.id   AF-A0AAE0K0M9-F1
#
_cell.length_a   1.000
_cell.length_b   1.000
_cell.length_c   1.000
_cell.angle_alpha   90.00
_cell.angle_beta   90.00
_cell.angle_gamma   90.00
#
_symmetry.space_group_name_H-M   'P 1'
#
loop_
_entity.id
_entity.type
_entity.pdbx_description
1 polymer ?
#
loop_
_entity_poly.entity_id
_entity_poly.type
_entity_poly.pdbx_seq_one_letter_code
_entity_poly.pdbx_strand_id
1 'polypeptide(L)'
;MGRNDKMERNAIAISCLCGAAQQSLNLTSPVGSWPHVPICHCDSCRRLTGVLCTSYVAISTTTPPTPSVAGLKSYDAPSPHSGACRYFFCATCGCHVFRCFPTSKGDKTLAWEVATGVIADSPDPGPFLVSSSGERDHKSVKAWQHLNVDNTRDGGLSVWIPGVGNAAPAQGIRSGQDRGSKATIVPDYEHGETQPAAAPEDDYLRASCHCSAVSFCITRPDAVTSTAPRSNFPDLMLAYCSTPPEVVSNPGDEKWWLRGGPLSAPSPNPSSSRNDTSRTQRQQSPRTTKYLAGTCACRSCRLTSGFEIQSWAFIPRGNILFLSSEAPAANDAVVSAATATANPATPQSLPSLQAETQAEAQTISQTVTRETALIPLDFNHPPPALQRYTSSPGVAREFCRTCGATVFWHDVFRPELVDVSTGLLRAESGGARATGWLAWWTGRVSFAEEAGKGRRAVGMATLWARDLVDALASGMRADGSSREGAAGETPSTMIVSSAVAETDIGS
;
A
#
# COMPACT_ATOMS: atom_id res chain seq x y z
N MET A 1 -5.87 -47.00 10.99
CA MET A 1 -5.89 -45.62 10.46
C MET A 1 -4.83 -45.51 9.38
N GLY A 2 -5.28 -45.56 8.12
CA GLY A 2 -4.42 -45.65 6.95
C GLY A 2 -3.72 -44.33 6.63
N ARG A 3 -2.74 -44.37 5.72
CA ARG A 3 -2.00 -43.20 5.22
C ARG A 3 -2.95 -42.13 4.63
N ASN A 4 -4.14 -42.52 4.17
CA ASN A 4 -5.19 -41.63 3.66
C ASN A 4 -5.89 -40.80 4.76
N ASP A 5 -6.16 -41.37 5.95
CA ASP A 5 -6.76 -40.63 7.09
C ASP A 5 -5.82 -39.54 7.67
N LYS A 6 -4.53 -39.59 7.33
CA LYS A 6 -3.55 -38.56 7.74
C LYS A 6 -3.50 -37.39 6.76
N MET A 7 -3.84 -37.60 5.49
CA MET A 7 -3.79 -36.57 4.45
C MET A 7 -4.97 -35.59 4.57
N GLU A 8 -6.16 -36.09 4.93
CA GLU A 8 -7.35 -35.23 5.13
C GLU A 8 -7.20 -34.24 6.30
N ARG A 9 -6.34 -34.52 7.29
CA ARG A 9 -6.21 -33.70 8.50
C ARG A 9 -5.28 -32.48 8.38
N ASN A 10 -4.63 -32.30 7.23
CA ASN A 10 -3.80 -31.13 6.90
C ASN A 10 -4.33 -30.34 5.70
N ALA A 11 -5.51 -30.72 5.21
CA ALA A 11 -6.15 -30.08 4.08
C ALA A 11 -6.59 -28.66 4.46
N ILE A 12 -6.30 -27.71 3.59
CA ILE A 12 -6.82 -26.34 3.64
C ILE A 12 -7.61 -26.08 2.35
N ALA A 13 -8.60 -25.20 2.42
CA ALA A 13 -9.24 -24.63 1.25
C ALA A 13 -8.88 -23.15 1.15
N ILE A 14 -8.52 -22.69 -0.04
CA ILE A 14 -8.22 -21.30 -0.32
C ILE A 14 -9.23 -20.69 -1.29
N SER A 15 -9.45 -19.39 -1.18
CA SER A 15 -10.27 -18.63 -2.12
C SER A 15 -9.84 -17.15 -2.12
N CYS A 16 -9.72 -16.53 -3.29
CA CYS A 16 -9.66 -15.06 -3.41
C CYS A 16 -11.07 -14.45 -3.47
N LEU A 17 -11.20 -13.13 -3.41
CA LEU A 17 -12.52 -12.49 -3.33
C LEU A 17 -13.44 -12.79 -4.53
N CYS A 18 -12.88 -12.89 -5.75
CA CYS A 18 -13.66 -13.17 -6.95
C CYS A 18 -13.88 -14.67 -7.21
N GLY A 19 -13.31 -15.56 -6.39
CA GLY A 19 -13.41 -17.01 -6.56
C GLY A 19 -12.55 -17.63 -7.68
N ALA A 20 -11.90 -16.82 -8.53
CA ALA A 20 -11.08 -17.34 -9.63
C ALA A 20 -9.84 -18.12 -9.15
N ALA A 21 -9.34 -17.84 -7.95
CA ALA A 21 -8.29 -18.59 -7.30
C ALA A 21 -8.88 -19.39 -6.13
N GLN A 22 -9.43 -20.57 -6.42
CA GLN A 22 -10.02 -21.45 -5.42
C GLN A 22 -9.55 -22.89 -5.62
N GLN A 23 -9.00 -23.50 -4.56
CA GLN A 23 -8.52 -24.88 -4.58
C GLN A 23 -8.28 -25.42 -3.16
N SER A 24 -8.14 -26.73 -3.06
CA SER A 24 -7.72 -27.42 -1.84
C SER A 24 -6.24 -27.77 -1.91
N LEU A 25 -5.54 -27.60 -0.80
CA LEU A 25 -4.09 -27.81 -0.67
C LEU A 25 -3.79 -28.54 0.65
N ASN A 26 -2.55 -28.97 0.83
CA ASN A 26 -2.10 -29.55 2.09
C ASN A 26 -0.97 -28.69 2.69
N LEU A 27 -1.02 -28.45 4.00
CA LEU A 27 0.09 -27.81 4.72
C LEU A 27 1.28 -28.78 4.88
N THR A 28 2.49 -28.22 5.01
CA THR A 28 3.71 -28.99 5.29
C THR A 28 3.86 -29.37 6.78
N SER A 29 2.96 -28.92 7.67
CA SER A 29 3.04 -29.19 9.12
C SER A 29 2.59 -30.60 9.50
N PRO A 30 2.96 -31.09 10.70
CA PRO A 30 2.30 -32.24 11.32
C PRO A 30 0.80 -32.03 11.49
N VAL A 31 0.06 -33.14 11.52
CA VAL A 31 -1.39 -33.14 11.75
C VAL A 31 -1.75 -32.48 13.08
N GLY A 32 -2.67 -31.50 13.02
CA GLY A 32 -3.18 -30.79 14.19
C GLY A 32 -2.27 -29.67 14.71
N SER A 33 -1.19 -29.34 14.00
CA SER A 33 -0.36 -28.17 14.29
C SER A 33 -0.40 -27.13 13.18
N TRP A 34 -0.55 -25.87 13.59
CA TRP A 34 -0.39 -24.74 12.68
C TRP A 34 1.11 -24.53 12.41
N PRO A 35 1.54 -24.37 11.15
CA PRO A 35 2.93 -24.11 10.85
C PRO A 35 3.38 -22.79 11.47
N HIS A 36 4.68 -22.66 11.68
CA HIS A 36 5.26 -21.36 11.98
C HIS A 36 5.07 -20.41 10.79
N VAL A 37 4.45 -19.25 11.01
CA VAL A 37 4.17 -18.24 9.98
C VAL A 37 4.91 -16.94 10.31
N PRO A 38 6.06 -16.66 9.67
CA PRO A 38 6.75 -15.40 9.86
C PRO A 38 6.01 -14.24 9.17
N ILE A 39 6.15 -13.04 9.74
CA ILE A 39 5.62 -11.78 9.19
C ILE A 39 6.78 -11.00 8.58
N CYS A 40 6.79 -10.87 7.25
CA CYS A 40 7.84 -10.18 6.51
C CYS A 40 7.47 -8.71 6.24
N HIS A 41 8.41 -7.80 6.53
CA HIS A 41 8.27 -6.35 6.36
C HIS A 41 9.21 -5.74 5.30
N CYS A 42 9.91 -6.56 4.50
CA CYS A 42 10.89 -6.04 3.56
C CYS A 42 10.27 -5.11 2.50
N ASP A 43 11.11 -4.22 1.95
CA ASP A 43 10.69 -3.25 0.93
C ASP A 43 10.09 -3.94 -0.31
N SER A 44 10.70 -5.04 -0.75
CA SER A 44 10.18 -5.81 -1.88
C SER A 44 8.76 -6.32 -1.61
N CYS A 45 8.52 -6.97 -0.46
CA CYS A 45 7.21 -7.54 -0.15
C CYS A 45 6.14 -6.44 -0.06
N ARG A 46 6.43 -5.31 0.60
CA ARG A 46 5.44 -4.24 0.73
C ARG A 46 5.09 -3.57 -0.60
N ARG A 47 6.08 -3.34 -1.48
CA ARG A 47 5.86 -2.72 -2.80
C ARG A 47 5.28 -3.69 -3.83
N LEU A 48 5.53 -4.99 -3.67
CA LEU A 48 4.95 -6.05 -4.50
C LEU A 48 3.45 -6.20 -4.25
N THR A 49 3.03 -6.07 -3.00
CA THR A 49 1.67 -6.43 -2.56
C THR A 49 0.79 -5.21 -2.25
N GLY A 50 1.39 -4.09 -1.87
CA GLY A 50 0.68 -2.90 -1.38
C GLY A 50 0.37 -2.93 0.12
N VAL A 51 0.68 -4.01 0.84
CA VAL A 51 0.51 -4.11 2.31
C VAL A 51 1.83 -3.86 3.03
N LEU A 52 1.81 -3.38 4.28
CA LEU A 52 3.05 -3.12 5.02
C LEU A 52 3.77 -4.38 5.52
N CYS A 53 3.07 -5.50 5.62
CA CYS A 53 3.66 -6.78 5.97
C CYS A 53 2.91 -7.94 5.33
N THR A 54 3.62 -9.04 5.07
CA THR A 54 3.06 -10.23 4.42
C THR A 54 3.29 -11.47 5.28
N SER A 55 2.37 -12.42 5.17
CA SER A 55 2.40 -13.71 5.89
C SER A 55 2.07 -14.83 4.92
N TYR A 56 3.03 -15.73 4.75
CA TYR A 56 2.93 -16.89 3.88
C TYR A 56 3.19 -18.15 4.68
N VAL A 57 2.46 -19.22 4.35
CA VAL A 57 2.57 -20.51 5.03
C VAL A 57 2.95 -21.61 4.04
N ALA A 58 3.88 -22.47 4.43
CA ALA A 58 4.38 -23.54 3.57
C ALA A 58 3.31 -24.61 3.27
N ILE A 59 3.23 -24.98 1.99
CA ILE A 59 2.34 -26.04 1.49
C ILE A 59 3.14 -27.21 0.92
N SER A 60 2.58 -28.41 1.08
CA SER A 60 3.20 -29.65 0.60
C SER A 60 3.03 -29.79 -0.91
N THR A 61 4.11 -30.21 -1.56
CA THR A 61 4.15 -30.57 -2.99
C THR A 61 4.46 -32.04 -3.22
N THR A 62 4.56 -32.85 -2.16
CA THR A 62 5.06 -34.23 -2.20
C THR A 62 4.05 -35.24 -2.77
N THR A 63 2.89 -34.80 -3.19
CA THR A 63 1.90 -35.65 -3.85
C THR A 63 1.20 -34.79 -4.89
N PRO A 64 1.18 -35.18 -6.17
CA PRO A 64 0.72 -34.27 -7.18
C PRO A 64 -0.73 -33.81 -6.98
N PRO A 65 -1.03 -32.57 -7.41
CA PRO A 65 -0.07 -31.63 -7.98
C PRO A 65 0.22 -30.44 -7.08
N THR A 66 1.42 -29.89 -7.28
CA THR A 66 1.74 -28.46 -7.21
C THR A 66 0.50 -27.57 -7.34
N PRO A 67 0.38 -26.50 -6.53
CA PRO A 67 -0.80 -25.63 -6.59
C PRO A 67 -1.12 -25.21 -8.01
N SER A 68 -2.40 -25.28 -8.37
CA SER A 68 -2.86 -24.78 -9.66
C SER A 68 -2.65 -23.28 -9.73
N VAL A 69 -2.05 -22.82 -10.83
CA VAL A 69 -1.84 -21.39 -11.13
C VAL A 69 -2.78 -20.89 -12.23
N ALA A 70 -3.81 -21.67 -12.58
CA ALA A 70 -4.83 -21.24 -13.54
C ALA A 70 -5.54 -19.97 -13.04
N GLY A 71 -5.71 -19.00 -13.93
CA GLY A 71 -6.30 -17.70 -13.58
C GLY A 71 -5.38 -16.77 -12.76
N LEU A 72 -4.12 -17.17 -12.50
CA LEU A 72 -3.12 -16.35 -11.84
C LEU A 72 -2.13 -15.75 -12.85
N LYS A 73 -1.64 -14.55 -12.55
CA LYS A 73 -0.45 -13.96 -13.15
C LYS A 73 0.73 -14.20 -12.22
N SER A 74 1.94 -14.24 -12.79
CA SER A 74 3.18 -14.35 -12.01
C SER A 74 4.08 -13.15 -12.22
N TYR A 75 4.81 -12.76 -11.18
CA TYR A 75 5.87 -11.76 -11.25
C TYR A 75 7.10 -12.26 -10.49
N ASP A 76 8.25 -12.22 -11.15
CA ASP A 76 9.53 -12.62 -10.57
C ASP A 76 10.21 -11.41 -9.94
N ALA A 77 10.65 -11.55 -8.70
CA ALA A 77 11.33 -10.50 -7.95
C ALA A 77 12.41 -11.07 -7.04
N PRO A 78 13.45 -10.27 -6.72
CA PRO A 78 14.37 -10.62 -5.67
C PRO A 78 13.64 -10.70 -4.32
N SER A 79 14.08 -11.63 -3.47
CA SER A 79 13.63 -11.82 -2.09
C SER A 79 14.86 -11.84 -1.19
N PRO A 80 14.88 -11.02 -0.12
CA PRO A 80 15.98 -11.04 0.85
C PRO A 80 16.22 -12.40 1.51
N HIS A 81 15.22 -13.28 1.50
CA HIS A 81 15.29 -14.60 2.16
C HIS A 81 15.68 -15.74 1.22
N SER A 82 15.28 -15.63 -0.05
CA SER A 82 15.30 -16.77 -0.98
C SER A 82 16.04 -16.47 -2.29
N GLY A 83 16.62 -15.28 -2.42
CA GLY A 83 17.27 -14.85 -3.66
C GLY A 83 16.23 -14.53 -4.72
N ALA A 84 15.85 -15.51 -5.55
CA ALA A 84 14.77 -15.35 -6.53
C ALA A 84 13.46 -15.89 -5.97
N CYS A 85 12.38 -15.11 -6.11
CA CYS A 85 11.04 -15.53 -5.72
C CYS A 85 10.03 -15.16 -6.81
N ARG A 86 9.14 -16.11 -7.13
CA ARG A 86 8.01 -15.90 -8.01
C ARG A 86 6.77 -15.70 -7.18
N TYR A 87 6.07 -14.60 -7.40
CA TYR A 87 4.81 -14.27 -6.75
C TYR A 87 3.66 -14.49 -7.71
N PHE A 88 2.57 -15.09 -7.22
CA PHE A 88 1.36 -15.33 -8.01
C PHE A 88 0.18 -14.57 -7.43
N PHE A 89 -0.54 -13.86 -8.29
CA PHE A 89 -1.70 -13.08 -7.92
C PHE A 89 -2.84 -13.28 -8.91
N CYS A 90 -4.08 -13.14 -8.44
CA CYS A 90 -5.27 -13.35 -9.25
C CYS A 90 -5.33 -12.33 -10.40
N ALA A 91 -5.48 -12.82 -11.63
CA ALA A 91 -5.55 -11.95 -12.81
C ALA A 91 -6.78 -11.04 -12.82
N THR A 92 -7.83 -11.38 -12.06
CA THR A 92 -9.10 -10.65 -11.98
C THR A 92 -9.12 -9.61 -10.87
N CYS A 93 -8.81 -10.01 -9.63
CA CYS A 93 -8.95 -9.14 -8.45
C CYS A 93 -7.63 -8.67 -7.81
N GLY A 94 -6.48 -9.07 -8.36
CA GLY A 94 -5.16 -8.65 -7.84
C GLY A 94 -4.69 -9.38 -6.58
N CYS A 95 -5.52 -10.22 -5.97
CA CYS A 95 -5.19 -10.94 -4.73
C CYS A 95 -3.94 -11.80 -4.86
N HIS A 96 -2.95 -11.58 -4.01
CA HIS A 96 -1.79 -12.46 -3.89
C HIS A 96 -2.20 -13.79 -3.28
N VAL A 97 -1.79 -14.89 -3.92
CA VAL A 97 -2.21 -16.25 -3.56
C VAL A 97 -1.01 -17.09 -3.17
N PHE A 98 -0.01 -17.17 -4.03
CA PHE A 98 1.16 -18.03 -3.81
C PHE A 98 2.45 -17.25 -3.95
N ARG A 99 3.50 -17.81 -3.37
CA ARG A 99 4.86 -17.58 -3.83
C ARG A 99 5.65 -18.88 -3.87
N CYS A 100 6.65 -18.94 -4.73
CA CYS A 100 7.59 -20.06 -4.75
C CYS A 100 9.02 -19.59 -4.96
N PHE A 101 9.96 -20.41 -4.49
CA PHE A 101 11.39 -20.13 -4.60
C PHE A 101 12.20 -21.45 -4.61
N PRO A 102 13.42 -21.46 -5.16
CA PRO A 102 14.28 -22.64 -5.13
C PRO A 102 14.57 -23.09 -3.70
N THR A 103 14.47 -24.39 -3.43
CA THR A 103 14.80 -25.01 -2.13
C THR A 103 16.29 -24.91 -1.78
N SER A 104 17.16 -24.91 -2.80
CA SER A 104 18.59 -24.68 -2.65
C SER A 104 19.21 -24.15 -3.94
N LYS A 105 20.44 -23.61 -3.85
CA LYS A 105 21.14 -23.02 -5.00
C LYS A 105 21.44 -24.10 -6.04
N GLY A 106 20.83 -24.01 -7.22
CA GLY A 106 21.00 -24.98 -8.31
C GLY A 106 19.97 -26.12 -8.32
N ASP A 107 19.09 -26.20 -7.33
CA ASP A 107 17.96 -27.14 -7.31
C ASP A 107 16.82 -26.62 -8.18
N LYS A 108 16.18 -27.52 -8.93
CA LYS A 108 14.98 -27.23 -9.73
C LYS A 108 13.69 -27.38 -8.92
N THR A 109 13.78 -27.95 -7.73
CA THR A 109 12.66 -28.12 -6.81
C THR A 109 12.29 -26.76 -6.21
N LEU A 110 10.99 -26.45 -6.24
CA LEU A 110 10.46 -25.21 -5.70
C LEU A 110 9.77 -25.49 -4.37
N ALA A 111 10.12 -24.72 -3.35
CA ALA A 111 9.29 -24.57 -2.16
C ALA A 111 8.11 -23.67 -2.52
N TRP A 112 6.92 -24.05 -2.07
CA TRP A 112 5.69 -23.30 -2.29
C TRP A 112 5.09 -22.85 -0.97
N GLU A 113 4.60 -21.63 -0.97
CA GLU A 113 3.90 -21.06 0.15
C GLU A 113 2.64 -20.36 -0.34
N VAL A 114 1.61 -20.34 0.52
CA VAL A 114 0.32 -19.69 0.25
C VAL A 114 0.14 -18.51 1.21
N ALA A 115 -0.43 -17.42 0.71
CA ALA A 115 -0.73 -16.25 1.52
C ALA A 115 -1.80 -16.62 2.57
N THR A 116 -1.60 -16.25 3.83
CA THR A 116 -2.52 -16.67 4.90
C THR A 116 -3.93 -16.12 4.73
N GLY A 117 -4.05 -14.91 4.17
CA GLY A 117 -5.33 -14.23 3.99
C GLY A 117 -6.32 -14.99 3.10
N VAL A 118 -5.84 -15.75 2.10
CA VAL A 118 -6.72 -16.51 1.19
C VAL A 118 -7.23 -17.83 1.78
N ILE A 119 -6.72 -18.27 2.93
CA ILE A 119 -7.18 -19.49 3.59
C ILE A 119 -8.61 -19.27 4.11
N ALA A 120 -9.54 -20.04 3.56
CA ALA A 120 -10.98 -20.01 3.87
C ALA A 120 -11.37 -21.21 4.76
N ASP A 121 -10.70 -22.34 4.60
CA ASP A 121 -10.88 -23.49 5.47
C ASP A 121 -9.53 -24.06 5.92
N SER A 122 -9.47 -24.47 7.18
CA SER A 122 -8.31 -25.11 7.79
C SER A 122 -8.76 -26.06 8.89
N PRO A 123 -7.96 -27.09 9.22
CA PRO A 123 -8.30 -28.04 10.27
C PRO A 123 -8.48 -27.35 11.62
N ASP A 124 -9.21 -28.01 12.52
CA ASP A 124 -9.31 -27.59 13.91
C ASP A 124 -7.92 -27.62 14.58
N PRO A 125 -7.69 -26.77 15.58
CA PRO A 125 -6.59 -26.98 16.50
C PRO A 125 -6.69 -28.39 17.09
N GLY A 126 -5.56 -29.12 17.17
CA GLY A 126 -5.54 -30.40 17.87
C GLY A 126 -5.96 -30.27 19.35
N PRO A 127 -6.21 -31.38 20.05
CA PRO A 127 -6.70 -31.42 21.44
C PRO A 127 -5.79 -30.71 22.49
N PHE A 128 -4.64 -30.19 22.08
CA PHE A 128 -3.66 -29.51 22.94
C PHE A 128 -3.87 -27.99 23.12
N LEU A 129 -4.97 -27.40 22.61
CA LEU A 129 -5.20 -25.95 22.68
C LEU A 129 -6.36 -25.51 23.59
N VAL A 130 -6.91 -26.41 24.41
CA VAL A 130 -7.87 -26.04 25.47
C VAL A 130 -7.23 -26.37 26.82
N SER A 131 -6.90 -25.35 27.60
CA SER A 131 -6.47 -25.56 28.99
C SER A 131 -7.66 -25.99 29.85
N SER A 132 -7.40 -26.71 30.93
CA SER A 132 -8.41 -27.20 31.89
C SER A 132 -9.20 -26.09 32.61
N SER A 133 -8.82 -24.81 32.46
CA SER A 133 -9.55 -23.67 33.02
C SER A 133 -10.62 -23.09 32.09
N GLY A 134 -10.75 -23.61 30.86
CA GLY A 134 -11.63 -23.00 29.84
C GLY A 134 -11.09 -21.67 29.29
N GLU A 135 -9.94 -21.21 29.77
CA GLU A 135 -9.18 -20.11 29.17
C GLU A 135 -8.38 -20.65 27.99
N ARG A 136 -8.49 -19.97 26.85
CA ARG A 136 -7.71 -20.23 25.65
C ARG A 136 -6.23 -19.95 25.97
N ASP A 137 -5.49 -20.96 26.39
CA ASP A 137 -4.06 -20.81 26.70
C ASP A 137 -3.27 -20.81 25.37
N HIS A 138 -3.30 -19.67 24.67
CA HIS A 138 -2.54 -19.36 23.43
C HIS A 138 -1.01 -19.27 23.68
N LYS A 139 -0.44 -20.11 24.56
CA LYS A 139 0.98 -20.00 24.96
C LYS A 139 1.97 -20.36 23.85
N SER A 140 1.54 -20.82 22.68
CA SER A 140 2.38 -21.05 21.50
C SER A 140 2.36 -19.93 20.45
N VAL A 141 1.61 -18.83 20.64
CA VAL A 141 1.57 -17.67 19.71
C VAL A 141 2.32 -16.44 20.24
N LYS A 142 2.98 -16.53 21.40
CA LYS A 142 3.54 -15.34 22.11
C LYS A 142 4.81 -14.72 21.51
N ALA A 143 5.26 -15.13 20.33
CA ALA A 143 6.36 -14.48 19.65
C ALA A 143 6.08 -14.46 18.14
N TRP A 144 5.35 -13.44 17.68
CA TRP A 144 5.28 -13.15 16.25
C TRP A 144 6.71 -12.99 15.72
N GLN A 145 7.14 -13.87 14.80
CA GLN A 145 8.46 -13.72 14.19
C GLN A 145 8.38 -12.64 13.12
N HIS A 146 9.16 -11.58 13.27
CA HIS A 146 9.27 -10.52 12.28
C HIS A 146 10.54 -10.65 11.45
N LEU A 147 10.40 -10.57 10.13
CA LEU A 147 11.52 -10.63 9.19
C LEU A 147 11.74 -9.28 8.50
N ASN A 148 13.01 -8.89 8.36
CA ASN A 148 13.50 -7.66 7.70
C ASN A 148 12.82 -6.38 8.20
N VAL A 149 12.63 -6.27 9.51
CA VAL A 149 12.12 -5.04 10.13
C VAL A 149 13.03 -3.86 9.78
N ASP A 150 14.35 -4.04 9.74
CA ASP A 150 15.30 -2.96 9.41
C ASP A 150 15.06 -2.29 8.05
N ASN A 151 14.50 -3.01 7.06
CA ASN A 151 14.16 -2.43 5.75
C ASN A 151 13.05 -1.37 5.86
N THR A 152 12.26 -1.40 6.93
CA THR A 152 11.21 -0.41 7.16
C THR A 152 11.76 0.94 7.60
N ARG A 153 12.97 0.97 8.20
CA ARG A 153 13.62 2.14 8.84
C ARG A 153 12.88 2.72 10.06
N ASP A 154 11.59 2.49 10.20
CA ASP A 154 10.73 3.00 11.28
C ASP A 154 10.05 1.90 12.09
N GLY A 155 10.43 0.63 11.85
CA GLY A 155 9.83 -0.57 12.43
C GLY A 155 8.54 -1.05 11.76
N GLY A 156 7.99 -0.31 10.78
CA GLY A 156 6.76 -0.72 10.10
C GLY A 156 5.62 -1.05 11.07
N LEU A 157 4.86 -2.12 10.77
CA LEU A 157 3.80 -2.59 11.68
C LEU A 157 4.32 -3.42 12.87
N SER A 158 5.60 -3.84 12.87
CA SER A 158 6.11 -4.67 13.97
C SER A 158 6.21 -3.89 15.28
N VAL A 159 6.20 -2.57 15.26
CA VAL A 159 6.17 -1.78 16.51
C VAL A 159 4.85 -1.93 17.28
N TRP A 160 3.79 -2.39 16.62
CA TRP A 160 2.47 -2.61 17.23
C TRP A 160 2.11 -4.09 17.35
N ILE A 161 2.92 -5.00 16.80
CA ILE A 161 2.70 -6.44 16.89
C ILE A 161 3.80 -7.01 17.81
N PRO A 162 3.48 -7.42 19.04
CA PRO A 162 4.48 -7.87 20.00
C PRO A 162 5.15 -9.17 19.55
N GLY A 163 6.45 -9.15 19.27
CA GLY A 163 7.11 -10.29 18.66
C GLY A 163 8.62 -10.32 18.89
N VAL A 164 9.24 -11.41 18.42
CA VAL A 164 10.70 -11.57 18.41
C VAL A 164 11.16 -11.33 16.97
N GLY A 165 12.05 -10.37 16.79
CA GLY A 165 12.66 -10.05 15.50
C GLY A 165 14.15 -9.76 15.66
N ASN A 166 14.90 -9.90 14.56
CA ASN A 166 16.25 -9.35 14.45
C ASN A 166 16.17 -7.82 14.36
N ALA A 167 15.88 -7.15 15.48
CA ALA A 167 16.22 -5.78 15.83
C ALA A 167 15.31 -5.31 16.99
N ALA A 168 15.93 -4.93 18.10
CA ALA A 168 15.27 -4.28 19.21
C ALA A 168 14.80 -2.85 18.82
N PRO A 169 13.78 -2.29 19.48
CA PRO A 169 13.40 -0.90 19.29
C PRO A 169 14.57 0.02 19.72
N ALA A 170 15.02 0.87 18.81
CA ALA A 170 16.03 1.88 19.08
C ALA A 170 15.50 2.92 20.07
N GLN A 171 15.82 2.76 21.36
CA GLN A 171 16.02 3.90 22.25
C GLN A 171 17.51 4.14 22.41
N GLY A 172 17.96 5.32 21.97
CA GLY A 172 19.25 5.89 22.38
C GLY A 172 20.45 5.47 21.54
N ILE A 173 21.00 6.44 20.80
CA ILE A 173 22.37 6.43 20.31
C ILE A 173 23.32 6.23 21.50
N ARG A 174 24.01 5.08 21.58
CA ARG A 174 25.40 4.97 22.07
C ARG A 174 26.13 3.85 21.33
N SER A 175 27.31 4.21 20.85
CA SER A 175 28.31 3.40 20.17
C SER A 175 28.76 2.17 20.95
N GLY A 176 29.06 1.07 20.25
CA GLY A 176 30.10 0.13 20.68
C GLY A 176 29.77 -1.36 20.58
N GLN A 177 30.46 -2.01 19.64
CA GLN A 177 30.87 -3.43 19.61
C GLN A 177 29.89 -4.53 19.17
N ASP A 178 29.94 -4.75 17.85
CA ASP A 178 29.89 -6.01 17.11
C ASP A 178 30.07 -7.31 17.89
N ARG A 179 29.14 -8.26 17.65
CA ARG A 179 29.47 -9.68 17.38
C ARG A 179 28.45 -10.34 16.44
N GLY A 180 28.79 -10.38 15.15
CA GLY A 180 28.91 -11.64 14.40
C GLY A 180 27.64 -12.42 14.04
N SER A 181 26.92 -11.96 13.01
CA SER A 181 26.26 -12.83 12.02
C SER A 181 26.11 -12.02 10.73
N LYS A 182 26.99 -12.26 9.75
CA LYS A 182 26.95 -11.58 8.45
C LYS A 182 25.68 -12.02 7.69
N ALA A 183 24.57 -11.33 7.91
CA ALA A 183 23.55 -11.19 6.88
C ALA A 183 24.20 -10.41 5.74
N THR A 184 24.39 -11.07 4.60
CA THR A 184 24.84 -10.38 3.39
C THR A 184 23.75 -9.36 3.05
N ILE A 185 24.03 -8.08 3.28
CA ILE A 185 23.22 -6.99 2.75
C ILE A 185 23.31 -7.14 1.23
N VAL A 186 22.28 -7.73 0.62
CA VAL A 186 22.12 -7.66 -0.82
C VAL A 186 21.59 -6.25 -1.08
N PRO A 187 22.35 -5.36 -1.73
CA PRO A 187 21.83 -4.05 -2.09
C PRO A 187 20.59 -4.23 -2.97
N ASP A 188 19.58 -3.41 -2.71
CA ASP A 188 18.34 -3.39 -3.49
C ASP A 188 18.69 -3.31 -4.99
N TYR A 189 18.08 -4.18 -5.78
CA TYR A 189 18.14 -4.09 -7.23
C TYR A 189 17.31 -2.87 -7.66
N GLU A 190 17.94 -1.71 -7.65
CA GLU A 190 17.43 -0.51 -8.32
C GLU A 190 17.45 -0.80 -9.82
N HIS A 191 16.29 -1.12 -10.39
CA HIS A 191 16.13 -0.97 -11.83
C HIS A 191 16.47 0.49 -12.15
N GLY A 192 17.43 0.70 -13.06
CA GLY A 192 17.88 2.02 -13.48
C GLY A 192 16.71 2.87 -13.98
N GLU A 193 16.13 3.64 -13.08
CA GLU A 193 15.22 4.73 -13.41
C GLU A 193 16.10 5.88 -13.90
N THR A 194 15.82 6.38 -15.10
CA THR A 194 16.28 7.72 -15.50
C THR A 194 15.53 8.68 -14.59
N GLN A 195 16.13 9.01 -13.44
CA GLN A 195 15.57 9.94 -12.47
C GLN A 195 15.37 11.30 -13.16
N PRO A 196 14.13 11.81 -13.28
CA PRO A 196 13.94 13.24 -13.39
C PRO A 196 14.59 13.88 -12.15
N ALA A 197 15.34 14.96 -12.33
CA ALA A 197 16.05 15.67 -11.27
C ALA A 197 15.17 15.74 -10.00
N ALA A 198 15.71 15.27 -8.87
CA ALA A 198 14.97 15.14 -7.64
C ALA A 198 14.39 16.51 -7.21
N ALA A 199 13.07 16.68 -7.37
CA ALA A 199 12.36 17.68 -6.59
C ALA A 199 12.64 17.40 -5.10
N PRO A 200 12.96 18.43 -4.29
CA PRO A 200 13.27 18.24 -2.88
C PRO A 200 12.13 17.48 -2.18
N GLU A 201 12.50 16.52 -1.31
CA GLU A 201 11.61 15.57 -0.62
C GLU A 201 10.48 16.24 0.19
N ASP A 202 10.57 17.55 0.42
CA ASP A 202 9.60 18.33 1.18
C ASP A 202 8.27 18.58 0.42
N ASP A 203 8.29 18.56 -0.91
CA ASP A 203 7.14 18.97 -1.72
C ASP A 203 6.18 17.80 -2.04
N TYR A 204 6.72 16.59 -2.24
CA TYR A 204 5.94 15.42 -2.68
C TYR A 204 6.36 14.12 -1.99
N LEU A 205 5.36 13.32 -1.58
CA LEU A 205 5.55 11.94 -1.18
C LEU A 205 5.44 11.03 -2.40
N ARG A 206 6.51 10.34 -2.75
CA ARG A 206 6.52 9.39 -3.86
C ARG A 206 5.85 8.08 -3.46
N ALA A 207 5.20 7.45 -4.43
CA ALA A 207 4.66 6.10 -4.30
C ALA A 207 4.96 5.30 -5.58
N SER A 208 5.40 4.05 -5.42
CA SER A 208 5.54 3.15 -6.56
C SER A 208 5.39 1.69 -6.16
N CYS A 209 4.77 0.91 -7.06
CA CYS A 209 4.79 -0.55 -6.97
C CYS A 209 6.19 -1.10 -7.29
N HIS A 210 6.43 -2.37 -7.01
CA HIS A 210 7.75 -2.98 -7.19
C HIS A 210 8.29 -2.86 -8.62
N CYS A 211 7.42 -3.02 -9.63
CA CYS A 211 7.82 -2.93 -11.03
C CYS A 211 7.84 -1.49 -11.59
N SER A 212 7.57 -0.48 -10.76
CA SER A 212 7.47 0.95 -11.11
C SER A 212 6.46 1.33 -12.22
N ALA A 213 5.76 0.36 -12.83
CA ALA A 213 4.75 0.64 -13.86
C ALA A 213 3.58 1.49 -13.35
N VAL A 214 3.28 1.40 -12.05
CA VAL A 214 2.44 2.37 -11.34
C VAL A 214 3.36 3.17 -10.43
N SER A 215 3.47 4.47 -10.73
CA SER A 215 4.23 5.45 -9.95
C SER A 215 3.47 6.77 -9.94
N PHE A 216 3.38 7.40 -8.77
CA PHE A 216 2.68 8.68 -8.57
C PHE A 216 3.29 9.45 -7.38
N CYS A 217 2.90 10.71 -7.27
CA CYS A 217 3.28 11.60 -6.19
C CYS A 217 2.03 12.03 -5.39
N ILE A 218 2.21 12.31 -4.11
CA ILE A 218 1.17 12.88 -3.24
C ILE A 218 1.68 14.24 -2.74
N THR A 219 0.87 15.29 -2.89
CA THR A 219 1.22 16.63 -2.37
C THR A 219 0.98 16.70 -0.86
N ARG A 220 1.60 17.68 -0.18
CA ARG A 220 1.20 18.04 1.20
C ARG A 220 -0.28 18.44 1.25
N PRO A 221 -0.96 18.30 2.41
CA PRO A 221 -2.29 18.83 2.57
C PRO A 221 -2.34 20.35 2.36
N ASP A 222 -3.38 20.82 1.67
CA ASP A 222 -3.61 22.22 1.36
C ASP A 222 -5.05 22.66 1.63
N ALA A 223 -5.26 23.97 1.76
CA ALA A 223 -6.55 24.54 2.14
C ALA A 223 -7.68 24.35 1.11
N VAL A 224 -7.36 24.03 -0.16
CA VAL A 224 -8.34 23.99 -1.26
C VAL A 224 -8.63 22.55 -1.67
N THR A 225 -7.62 21.86 -2.20
CA THR A 225 -7.77 20.50 -2.73
C THR A 225 -8.05 19.54 -1.59
N SER A 226 -7.37 19.70 -0.45
CA SER A 226 -7.48 18.71 0.61
C SER A 226 -8.74 18.82 1.46
N THR A 227 -9.43 19.96 1.41
CA THR A 227 -10.69 20.20 2.14
C THR A 227 -11.94 19.99 1.27
N ALA A 228 -11.77 19.93 -0.06
CA ALA A 228 -12.87 19.78 -1.01
C ALA A 228 -13.72 18.50 -0.86
N PRO A 229 -13.16 17.31 -0.56
CA PRO A 229 -13.97 16.10 -0.42
C PRO A 229 -14.95 16.19 0.74
N ARG A 230 -16.06 15.46 0.65
CA ARG A 230 -16.95 15.13 1.77
C ARG A 230 -16.92 13.62 1.98
N SER A 231 -16.88 13.18 3.22
CA SER A 231 -16.94 11.76 3.56
C SER A 231 -17.61 11.55 4.90
N ASN A 232 -18.44 10.51 4.99
CA ASN A 232 -18.85 9.89 6.24
C ASN A 232 -17.61 9.50 7.07
N PHE A 233 -17.79 9.33 8.38
CA PHE A 233 -16.73 8.77 9.21
C PHE A 233 -16.46 7.32 8.81
N PRO A 234 -15.18 6.91 8.74
CA PRO A 234 -14.81 5.55 8.41
C PRO A 234 -14.97 4.65 9.64
N ASP A 235 -15.14 3.34 9.39
CA ASP A 235 -15.13 2.33 10.45
C ASP A 235 -13.85 2.39 11.32
N LEU A 236 -12.74 2.80 10.71
CA LEU A 236 -11.47 3.04 11.40
C LEU A 236 -11.64 3.93 12.64
N MET A 237 -12.52 4.92 12.59
CA MET A 237 -12.80 5.83 13.71
C MET A 237 -14.04 5.41 14.50
N LEU A 238 -15.12 5.04 13.80
CA LEU A 238 -16.42 4.75 14.39
C LEU A 238 -16.91 3.39 13.92
N ALA A 239 -16.93 2.41 14.82
CA ALA A 239 -17.26 1.03 14.48
C ALA A 239 -18.66 0.90 13.85
N TYR A 240 -18.74 0.33 12.66
CA TYR A 240 -20.01 0.26 11.91
C TYR A 240 -21.11 -0.51 12.64
N CYS A 241 -20.72 -1.46 13.50
CA CYS A 241 -21.64 -2.35 14.20
C CYS A 241 -22.26 -1.75 15.47
N SER A 242 -21.76 -0.61 15.95
CA SER A 242 -22.19 -0.01 17.21
C SER A 242 -22.40 1.50 17.17
N THR A 243 -22.15 2.16 16.03
CA THR A 243 -22.33 3.60 15.88
C THR A 243 -23.63 3.91 15.11
N PRO A 244 -24.50 4.80 15.62
CA PRO A 244 -25.71 5.21 14.90
C PRO A 244 -25.39 5.83 13.52
N PRO A 245 -26.21 5.56 12.48
CA PRO A 245 -26.00 6.09 11.14
C PRO A 245 -25.92 7.62 11.07
N GLU A 246 -26.68 8.31 11.92
CA GLU A 246 -26.71 9.77 11.96
C GLU A 246 -25.35 10.37 12.32
N VAL A 247 -24.60 9.71 13.21
CA VAL A 247 -23.24 10.10 13.59
C VAL A 247 -22.28 9.75 12.45
N VAL A 248 -22.38 8.53 11.91
CA VAL A 248 -21.51 8.05 10.81
C VAL A 248 -21.62 8.96 9.57
N SER A 249 -22.80 9.54 9.33
CA SER A 249 -23.07 10.44 8.19
C SER A 249 -22.19 11.70 8.18
N ASN A 250 -21.51 12.02 9.28
CA ASN A 250 -20.65 13.19 9.44
C ASN A 250 -21.39 14.48 9.02
N PRO A 251 -22.47 14.87 9.73
CA PRO A 251 -23.29 16.02 9.34
C PRO A 251 -22.50 17.32 9.33
N GLY A 252 -21.52 17.46 10.24
CA GLY A 252 -20.61 18.60 10.35
C GLY A 252 -19.50 18.64 9.29
N ASP A 253 -19.42 17.67 8.39
CA ASP A 253 -18.42 17.60 7.32
C ASP A 253 -16.97 17.70 7.84
N GLU A 254 -16.69 17.02 8.96
CA GLU A 254 -15.35 16.96 9.52
C GLU A 254 -14.38 16.33 8.53
N LYS A 255 -13.28 17.05 8.24
CA LYS A 255 -12.21 16.61 7.35
C LYS A 255 -11.28 15.66 8.09
N TRP A 256 -11.81 14.54 8.56
CA TRP A 256 -11.14 13.59 9.45
C TRP A 256 -9.86 12.98 8.87
N TRP A 257 -9.65 13.06 7.56
CA TRP A 257 -8.41 12.66 6.90
C TRP A 257 -7.27 13.69 7.08
N LEU A 258 -7.52 14.87 7.63
CA LEU A 258 -6.54 15.91 7.91
C LEU A 258 -6.23 15.95 9.40
N ARG A 259 -4.96 15.80 9.78
CA ARG A 259 -4.51 15.72 11.19
C ARG A 259 -3.38 16.69 11.46
N GLY A 260 -3.38 17.36 12.61
CA GLY A 260 -2.28 18.22 13.06
C GLY A 260 -2.55 19.71 12.88
N GLY A 261 -1.49 20.49 12.63
CA GLY A 261 -1.51 21.96 12.64
C GLY A 261 -2.14 22.61 11.40
N PRO A 262 -1.99 23.93 11.22
CA PRO A 262 -2.73 24.71 10.23
C PRO A 262 -2.39 24.28 8.79
N LEU A 263 -3.40 24.30 7.91
CA LEU A 263 -3.23 24.02 6.49
C LEU A 263 -2.43 25.13 5.81
N SER A 264 -1.52 24.72 4.94
CA SER A 264 -0.79 25.65 4.07
C SER A 264 -1.69 26.15 2.92
N ALA A 265 -1.35 27.31 2.36
CA ALA A 265 -1.89 27.75 1.08
C ALA A 265 -1.54 26.71 -0.02
N PRO A 266 -2.38 26.56 -1.06
CA PRO A 266 -2.09 25.65 -2.17
C PRO A 266 -0.74 25.97 -2.81
N SER A 267 0.05 24.93 -3.10
CA SER A 267 1.37 25.10 -3.72
C SER A 267 1.21 25.62 -5.16
N PRO A 268 1.85 26.74 -5.56
CA PRO A 268 1.85 27.17 -6.95
C PRO A 268 2.70 26.21 -7.81
N ASN A 269 2.35 26.08 -9.09
CA ASN A 269 3.09 25.32 -10.11
C ASN A 269 4.62 25.56 -10.05
N PRO A 270 5.46 24.58 -10.45
CA PRO A 270 6.90 24.56 -10.19
C PRO A 270 7.77 25.56 -10.98
N SER A 271 7.22 26.65 -11.53
CA SER A 271 7.97 27.55 -12.41
C SER A 271 8.59 28.79 -11.73
N SER A 272 8.60 28.90 -10.40
CA SER A 272 9.27 30.03 -9.73
C SER A 272 10.26 29.55 -8.66
N SER A 273 11.54 29.53 -9.02
CA SER A 273 12.63 29.39 -8.06
C SER A 273 12.64 30.60 -7.12
N ARG A 274 12.45 30.36 -5.82
CA ARG A 274 12.73 31.37 -4.79
C ARG A 274 14.08 31.04 -4.16
N ASN A 275 15.10 31.81 -4.53
CA ASN A 275 16.33 31.92 -3.77
C ASN A 275 16.06 32.79 -2.54
N ASP A 276 15.93 32.18 -1.36
CA ASP A 276 16.08 32.91 -0.10
C ASP A 276 17.09 32.20 0.79
N THR A 277 18.32 32.69 0.76
CA THR A 277 19.41 32.34 1.66
C THR A 277 19.30 33.19 2.93
N SER A 278 18.46 32.78 3.88
CA SER A 278 18.57 33.27 5.26
C SER A 278 18.33 32.13 6.26
N ARG A 279 19.44 31.52 6.72
CA ARG A 279 19.48 30.37 7.62
C ARG A 279 20.02 30.80 8.97
N THR A 280 19.19 31.35 9.84
CA THR A 280 19.47 31.49 11.29
C THR A 280 18.18 31.68 12.09
N GLN A 281 17.42 30.60 12.28
CA GLN A 281 16.68 30.39 13.52
C GLN A 281 16.31 28.92 13.62
N ARG A 282 16.56 28.32 14.79
CA ARG A 282 16.06 27.00 15.17
C ARG A 282 14.55 27.14 15.45
N GLN A 283 13.78 27.53 14.44
CA GLN A 283 12.32 27.48 14.48
C GLN A 283 11.95 26.01 14.56
N GLN A 284 11.22 25.63 15.61
CA GLN A 284 10.44 24.39 15.58
C GLN A 284 9.66 24.42 14.28
N SER A 285 9.92 23.47 13.36
CA SER A 285 9.16 23.39 12.12
C SER A 285 7.68 23.47 12.47
N PRO A 286 6.89 24.35 11.82
CA PRO A 286 5.46 24.44 12.08
C PRO A 286 4.86 23.03 12.07
N ARG A 287 3.99 22.68 13.03
CA ARG A 287 3.28 21.39 13.02
C ARG A 287 2.53 21.28 11.69
N THR A 288 3.09 20.62 10.68
CA THR A 288 2.48 20.50 9.36
C THR A 288 1.31 19.54 9.44
N THR A 289 0.22 19.85 8.72
CA THR A 289 -0.91 18.93 8.57
C THR A 289 -0.43 17.65 7.88
N LYS A 290 -0.95 16.51 8.34
CA LYS A 290 -0.69 15.16 7.81
C LYS A 290 -2.00 14.52 7.37
N TYR A 291 -1.90 13.58 6.43
CA TYR A 291 -3.06 12.74 6.11
C TYR A 291 -3.26 11.65 7.16
N LEU A 292 -4.50 11.26 7.41
CA LEU A 292 -4.79 10.11 8.26
C LEU A 292 -4.37 8.82 7.55
N ALA A 293 -3.85 7.88 8.31
CA ALA A 293 -3.65 6.50 7.89
C ALA A 293 -4.15 5.53 8.95
N GLY A 294 -4.47 4.30 8.54
CA GLY A 294 -4.92 3.25 9.45
C GLY A 294 -4.84 1.87 8.84
N THR A 295 -5.21 0.89 9.66
CA THR A 295 -5.21 -0.54 9.31
C THR A 295 -6.64 -1.06 9.20
N CYS A 296 -6.84 -2.02 8.31
CA CYS A 296 -8.14 -2.64 8.01
C CYS A 296 -8.00 -4.16 7.96
N ALA A 297 -8.88 -4.85 8.66
CA ALA A 297 -8.96 -6.31 8.75
C ALA A 297 -10.26 -6.88 8.15
N CYS A 298 -10.98 -6.10 7.33
CA CYS A 298 -12.24 -6.55 6.75
C CYS A 298 -12.04 -7.74 5.79
N ARG A 299 -13.08 -8.57 5.65
CA ARG A 299 -13.03 -9.74 4.76
C ARG A 299 -12.67 -9.36 3.32
N SER A 300 -13.18 -8.23 2.83
CA SER A 300 -12.96 -7.79 1.46
C SER A 300 -11.49 -7.45 1.22
N CYS A 301 -10.89 -6.60 2.07
CA CYS A 301 -9.47 -6.26 1.99
C CYS A 301 -8.59 -7.51 2.09
N ARG A 302 -8.89 -8.41 3.04
CA ARG A 302 -8.18 -9.69 3.20
C ARG A 302 -8.15 -10.52 1.91
N LEU A 303 -9.31 -10.68 1.27
CA LEU A 303 -9.45 -11.53 0.09
C LEU A 303 -9.05 -10.83 -1.22
N THR A 304 -8.73 -9.54 -1.19
CA THR A 304 -8.20 -8.79 -2.35
C THR A 304 -6.73 -8.50 -2.25
N SER A 305 -6.14 -8.41 -1.06
CA SER A 305 -4.69 -8.30 -0.88
C SER A 305 -4.03 -9.69 -0.80
N GLY A 306 -4.73 -10.66 -0.19
CA GLY A 306 -4.16 -11.96 0.19
C GLY A 306 -3.68 -12.01 1.64
N PHE A 307 -3.82 -10.94 2.41
CA PHE A 307 -3.28 -10.81 3.78
C PHE A 307 -4.28 -10.17 4.75
N GLU A 308 -4.16 -10.51 6.02
CA GLU A 308 -5.13 -10.15 7.06
C GLU A 308 -5.20 -8.65 7.34
N ILE A 309 -4.12 -7.91 7.10
CA ILE A 309 -4.03 -6.48 7.41
C ILE A 309 -3.70 -5.72 6.13
N GLN A 310 -4.62 -4.88 5.68
CA GLN A 310 -4.37 -3.85 4.68
C GLN A 310 -4.20 -2.49 5.38
N SER A 311 -3.23 -1.71 4.92
CA SER A 311 -3.00 -0.36 5.44
C SER A 311 -3.33 0.68 4.38
N TRP A 312 -4.07 1.71 4.78
CA TRP A 312 -4.58 2.76 3.89
C TRP A 312 -4.17 4.14 4.42
N ALA A 313 -3.78 5.04 3.50
CA ALA A 313 -3.75 6.47 3.72
C ALA A 313 -4.93 7.12 2.98
N PHE A 314 -5.63 8.05 3.63
CA PHE A 314 -6.84 8.69 3.08
C PHE A 314 -6.47 10.00 2.41
N ILE A 315 -6.39 9.99 1.08
CA ILE A 315 -5.83 11.09 0.28
C ILE A 315 -6.90 11.62 -0.67
N PRO A 316 -7.19 12.93 -0.65
CA PRO A 316 -8.05 13.55 -1.64
C PRO A 316 -7.53 13.29 -3.06
N ARG A 317 -8.43 12.94 -3.99
CA ARG A 317 -8.07 12.52 -5.36
C ARG A 317 -7.20 13.56 -6.08
N GLY A 318 -7.52 14.84 -5.92
CA GLY A 318 -6.76 15.95 -6.50
C GLY A 318 -5.33 16.09 -5.97
N ASN A 319 -5.02 15.53 -4.80
CA ASN A 319 -3.68 15.55 -4.21
C ASN A 319 -2.81 14.35 -4.67
N ILE A 320 -3.32 13.48 -5.55
CA ILE A 320 -2.60 12.34 -6.14
C ILE A 320 -2.25 12.67 -7.58
N LEU A 321 -0.96 12.72 -7.92
CA LEU A 321 -0.47 13.20 -9.21
C LEU A 321 0.31 12.13 -9.97
N PHE A 322 -0.03 11.94 -11.25
CA PHE A 322 0.69 11.07 -12.20
C PHE A 322 1.50 11.89 -13.19
N LEU A 323 2.55 11.29 -13.75
CA LEU A 323 3.27 11.89 -14.87
C LEU A 323 2.38 11.80 -16.14
N SER A 324 2.15 12.92 -16.80
CA SER A 324 1.47 12.95 -18.10
C SER A 324 2.30 12.20 -19.14
N SER A 325 1.66 11.29 -19.90
CA SER A 325 2.32 10.53 -20.96
C SER A 325 2.21 11.18 -22.34
N GLU A 326 1.81 12.45 -22.45
CA GLU A 326 1.58 13.08 -23.76
C GLU A 326 2.87 13.13 -24.60
N ALA A 327 2.91 12.28 -25.63
CA ALA A 327 3.64 12.56 -26.86
C ALA A 327 2.93 13.73 -27.56
N PRO A 328 3.62 14.83 -27.91
CA PRO A 328 2.98 15.83 -28.75
C PRO A 328 2.59 15.15 -30.06
N ALA A 329 1.31 15.24 -30.41
CA ALA A 329 0.83 14.87 -31.72
C ALA A 329 1.67 15.64 -32.75
N ALA A 330 2.43 14.93 -33.58
CA ALA A 330 3.03 15.53 -34.75
C ALA A 330 1.88 16.08 -35.61
N ASN A 331 1.89 17.38 -35.84
CA ASN A 331 0.96 18.05 -36.76
C ASN A 331 1.20 17.50 -38.18
N ASP A 332 0.45 16.48 -38.57
CA ASP A 332 0.21 16.20 -39.99
C ASP A 332 -0.92 17.11 -40.49
N ALA A 333 -0.59 18.38 -40.67
CA ALA A 333 -1.36 19.26 -41.54
C ALA A 333 -0.96 18.97 -42.99
N VAL A 334 -1.47 17.86 -43.53
CA VAL A 334 -1.49 17.63 -44.98
C VAL A 334 -2.50 18.61 -45.56
N VAL A 335 -2.01 19.71 -46.10
CA VAL A 335 -2.81 20.62 -46.92
C VAL A 335 -3.18 19.88 -48.22
N SER A 336 -4.41 19.40 -48.29
CA SER A 336 -5.07 19.04 -49.54
C SER A 336 -5.37 20.32 -50.31
N ALA A 337 -4.55 20.64 -51.32
CA ALA A 337 -4.87 21.66 -52.30
C ALA A 337 -5.28 20.98 -53.62
N ALA A 338 -6.50 21.32 -54.04
CA ALA A 338 -7.18 20.80 -55.19
C ALA A 338 -6.43 21.02 -56.51
N THR A 339 -6.61 20.03 -57.39
CA THR A 339 -6.38 20.06 -58.83
C THR A 339 -7.09 21.25 -59.50
N ALA A 340 -6.33 22.09 -60.19
CA ALA A 340 -6.83 22.88 -61.31
C ALA A 340 -5.73 23.09 -62.35
N THR A 341 -6.17 22.97 -63.60
CA THR A 341 -5.45 22.72 -64.85
C THR A 341 -4.65 23.90 -65.40
N ALA A 342 -3.64 23.55 -66.21
CA ALA A 342 -2.68 24.40 -66.91
C ALA A 342 -3.28 25.36 -67.96
N ASN A 343 -2.60 26.49 -68.19
CA ASN A 343 -2.10 26.89 -69.52
C ASN A 343 -1.06 28.04 -69.46
N PRO A 344 -0.22 28.22 -70.51
CA PRO A 344 1.04 28.98 -70.45
C PRO A 344 1.02 30.32 -71.20
N ALA A 345 1.82 31.30 -70.78
CA ALA A 345 2.49 32.31 -71.63
C ALA A 345 3.45 33.22 -70.82
N THR A 346 4.69 33.34 -71.31
CA THR A 346 5.81 34.23 -70.89
C THR A 346 5.74 35.60 -71.61
N PRO A 347 6.73 36.53 -71.52
CA PRO A 347 7.64 36.96 -70.43
C PRO A 347 7.73 38.51 -70.28
N GLN A 348 8.33 39.02 -69.19
CA GLN A 348 9.09 40.30 -69.05
C GLN A 348 9.26 40.58 -67.53
N SER A 349 10.27 41.23 -66.95
CA SER A 349 11.67 41.58 -67.23
C SER A 349 12.25 42.08 -65.87
N LEU A 350 13.50 41.73 -65.55
CA LEU A 350 14.34 42.15 -64.39
C LEU A 350 14.66 43.68 -64.41
N PRO A 351 15.37 44.35 -63.44
CA PRO A 351 16.27 43.78 -62.41
C PRO A 351 16.37 44.48 -61.01
N SER A 352 16.96 43.71 -60.06
CA SER A 352 18.01 44.04 -59.06
C SER A 352 17.96 45.26 -58.12
N LEU A 353 18.21 44.99 -56.82
CA LEU A 353 19.14 45.69 -55.90
C LEU A 353 19.33 44.77 -54.66
N GLN A 354 20.46 44.03 -54.57
CA GLN A 354 21.62 44.30 -53.71
C GLN A 354 21.27 44.32 -52.21
N ALA A 355 21.58 43.26 -51.46
CA ALA A 355 22.88 42.91 -50.85
C ALA A 355 22.96 43.43 -49.40
N GLU A 356 23.71 42.71 -48.55
CA GLU A 356 23.87 42.83 -47.08
C GLU A 356 22.99 41.83 -46.30
N THR A 357 23.49 40.89 -45.50
CA THR A 357 24.84 40.58 -45.00
C THR A 357 24.83 39.12 -44.52
N GLN A 358 25.87 38.37 -44.87
CA GLN A 358 26.21 37.12 -44.19
C GLN A 358 26.79 37.46 -42.82
N ALA A 359 26.15 37.02 -41.74
CA ALA A 359 26.78 36.53 -40.50
C ALA A 359 25.72 36.45 -39.39
N GLU A 360 25.16 35.26 -39.18
CA GLU A 360 24.73 34.77 -37.85
C GLU A 360 24.24 33.33 -37.99
N ALA A 361 25.18 32.44 -38.34
CA ALA A 361 25.07 31.05 -37.97
C ALA A 361 25.36 30.95 -36.45
N GLN A 362 24.41 31.38 -35.62
CA GLN A 362 24.34 30.99 -34.23
C GLN A 362 23.26 29.92 -34.11
N THR A 363 23.74 28.69 -34.07
CA THR A 363 23.06 27.49 -33.62
C THR A 363 22.28 27.78 -32.34
N ILE A 364 20.98 28.10 -32.47
CA ILE A 364 20.04 27.99 -31.37
C ILE A 364 19.80 26.49 -31.21
N SER A 365 20.65 25.86 -30.40
CA SER A 365 20.39 24.56 -29.82
C SER A 365 19.18 24.70 -28.90
N GLN A 366 17.98 24.61 -29.46
CA GLN A 366 16.75 24.46 -28.69
C GLN A 366 16.74 23.06 -28.09
N THR A 367 17.48 22.88 -27.01
CA THR A 367 17.19 21.84 -26.01
C THR A 367 15.85 22.22 -25.37
N VAL A 368 14.76 21.79 -26.00
CA VAL A 368 13.45 21.76 -25.36
C VAL A 368 13.52 20.71 -24.25
N THR A 369 13.81 21.16 -23.03
CA THR A 369 13.57 20.36 -21.84
C THR A 369 12.07 20.12 -21.75
N ARG A 370 11.65 18.89 -22.04
CA ARG A 370 10.26 18.44 -21.95
C ARG A 370 9.84 18.46 -20.49
N GLU A 371 9.18 19.53 -20.05
CA GLU A 371 8.63 19.63 -18.70
C GLU A 371 7.55 18.55 -18.55
N THR A 372 7.83 17.53 -17.74
CA THR A 372 6.89 16.43 -17.54
C THR A 372 5.77 16.93 -16.64
N ALA A 373 4.61 17.23 -17.21
CA ALA A 373 3.47 17.74 -16.45
C ALA A 373 2.94 16.68 -15.48
N LEU A 374 2.81 17.03 -14.21
CA LEU A 374 2.09 16.24 -13.21
C LEU A 374 0.59 16.53 -13.33
N ILE A 375 -0.22 15.49 -13.54
CA ILE A 375 -1.68 15.60 -13.67
C ILE A 375 -2.39 14.88 -12.52
N PRO A 376 -3.48 15.44 -11.97
CA PRO A 376 -4.27 14.76 -10.94
C PRO A 376 -4.83 13.42 -11.42
N LEU A 377 -5.00 12.48 -10.48
CA LEU A 377 -5.59 11.18 -10.73
C LEU A 377 -7.02 11.32 -11.28
N ASP A 378 -7.24 10.78 -12.48
CA ASP A 378 -8.56 10.62 -13.09
C ASP A 378 -8.88 9.14 -13.32
N PHE A 379 -9.88 8.64 -12.60
CA PHE A 379 -10.33 7.25 -12.72
C PHE A 379 -11.12 6.95 -13.99
N ASN A 380 -11.52 7.97 -14.76
CA ASN A 380 -12.12 7.81 -16.09
C ASN A 380 -11.04 7.56 -17.16
N HIS A 381 -9.83 8.05 -16.93
CA HIS A 381 -8.66 7.85 -17.78
C HIS A 381 -7.50 7.27 -16.96
N PRO A 382 -7.66 6.08 -16.36
CA PRO A 382 -6.68 5.54 -15.44
C PRO A 382 -5.37 5.23 -16.16
N PRO A 383 -4.21 5.39 -15.49
CA PRO A 383 -2.92 4.95 -16.00
C PRO A 383 -2.97 3.51 -16.55
N PRO A 384 -2.40 3.21 -17.73
CA PRO A 384 -2.53 1.89 -18.38
C PRO A 384 -2.05 0.69 -17.56
N ALA A 385 -1.18 0.93 -16.57
CA ALA A 385 -0.67 -0.10 -15.67
C ALA A 385 -1.65 -0.49 -14.55
N LEU A 386 -2.68 0.32 -14.27
CA LEU A 386 -3.74 0.00 -13.32
C LEU A 386 -4.76 -0.93 -13.95
N GLN A 387 -5.23 -1.88 -13.14
CA GLN A 387 -6.36 -2.74 -13.46
C GLN A 387 -7.41 -2.61 -12.37
N ARG A 388 -8.65 -2.34 -12.78
CA ARG A 388 -9.81 -2.19 -11.90
C ARG A 388 -10.47 -3.54 -11.63
N TYR A 389 -10.85 -3.75 -10.38
CA TYR A 389 -11.77 -4.79 -9.94
C TYR A 389 -12.89 -4.19 -9.08
N THR A 390 -14.14 -4.45 -9.46
CA THR A 390 -15.32 -4.03 -8.68
C THR A 390 -15.61 -5.08 -7.62
N SER A 391 -15.24 -4.80 -6.36
CA SER A 391 -15.40 -5.78 -5.28
C SER A 391 -16.83 -5.90 -4.74
N SER A 392 -17.65 -4.87 -4.96
CA SER A 392 -19.08 -4.81 -4.68
C SER A 392 -19.68 -3.65 -5.48
N PRO A 393 -21.01 -3.55 -5.65
CA PRO A 393 -21.64 -2.42 -6.33
C PRO A 393 -21.14 -1.08 -5.78
N GLY A 394 -20.66 -0.22 -6.67
CA GLY A 394 -20.15 1.11 -6.31
C GLY A 394 -18.76 1.13 -5.64
N VAL A 395 -18.08 -0.01 -5.48
CA VAL A 395 -16.75 -0.09 -4.84
C VAL A 395 -15.72 -0.66 -5.80
N ALA A 396 -14.67 0.09 -6.06
CA ALA A 396 -13.59 -0.27 -6.97
C ALA A 396 -12.25 -0.40 -6.24
N ARG A 397 -11.44 -1.34 -6.73
CA ARG A 397 -10.07 -1.61 -6.29
C ARG A 397 -9.16 -1.58 -7.49
N GLU A 398 -8.11 -0.78 -7.42
CA GLU A 398 -7.10 -0.66 -8.48
C GLU A 398 -5.84 -1.40 -8.03
N PHE A 399 -5.30 -2.25 -8.90
CA PHE A 399 -4.04 -2.95 -8.66
C PHE A 399 -3.12 -2.86 -9.88
N CYS A 400 -1.82 -3.00 -9.66
CA CYS A 400 -0.85 -3.06 -10.75
C CYS A 400 -1.04 -4.35 -11.55
N ARG A 401 -1.34 -4.23 -12.85
CA ARG A 401 -1.59 -5.40 -13.71
C ARG A 401 -0.38 -6.30 -13.95
N THR A 402 0.83 -5.80 -13.63
CA THR A 402 2.12 -6.44 -13.84
C THR A 402 2.60 -7.20 -12.60
N CYS A 403 2.65 -6.55 -11.43
CA CYS A 403 3.17 -7.18 -10.21
C CYS A 403 2.11 -7.53 -9.16
N GLY A 404 0.84 -7.15 -9.36
CA GLY A 404 -0.27 -7.47 -8.46
C GLY A 404 -0.48 -6.49 -7.30
N ALA A 405 0.41 -5.52 -7.12
CA ALA A 405 0.36 -4.60 -5.99
C ALA A 405 -0.99 -3.88 -5.91
N THR A 406 -1.65 -3.96 -4.75
CA THR A 406 -2.86 -3.18 -4.48
C THR A 406 -2.49 -1.70 -4.43
N VAL A 407 -3.17 -0.83 -5.17
CA VAL A 407 -2.83 0.59 -5.29
C VAL A 407 -3.87 1.48 -4.62
N PHE A 408 -5.12 1.40 -5.08
CA PHE A 408 -6.19 2.27 -4.62
C PHE A 408 -7.44 1.47 -4.25
N TRP A 409 -8.17 1.98 -3.27
CA TRP A 409 -9.58 1.69 -3.07
C TRP A 409 -10.36 3.00 -3.18
N HIS A 410 -11.51 2.95 -3.87
CA HIS A 410 -12.42 4.08 -3.99
C HIS A 410 -13.86 3.58 -4.15
N ASP A 411 -14.81 4.45 -3.86
CA ASP A 411 -16.22 4.16 -4.03
C ASP A 411 -16.97 5.36 -4.65
N VAL A 412 -18.24 5.14 -4.97
CA VAL A 412 -19.13 6.17 -5.52
C VAL A 412 -19.72 7.09 -4.44
N PHE A 413 -19.54 6.78 -3.16
CA PHE A 413 -20.13 7.53 -2.04
C PHE A 413 -19.23 8.69 -1.59
N ARG A 414 -17.91 8.52 -1.72
CA ARG A 414 -16.86 9.52 -1.46
C ARG A 414 -15.84 9.57 -2.61
N PRO A 415 -16.25 9.88 -3.84
CA PRO A 415 -15.42 9.74 -5.04
C PRO A 415 -14.14 10.59 -5.04
N GLU A 416 -14.12 11.64 -4.23
CA GLU A 416 -12.98 12.56 -4.11
C GLU A 416 -12.01 12.21 -2.97
N LEU A 417 -12.28 11.19 -2.15
CA LEU A 417 -11.38 10.72 -1.10
C LEU A 417 -10.97 9.27 -1.38
N VAL A 418 -9.69 9.07 -1.70
CA VAL A 418 -9.14 7.80 -2.16
C VAL A 418 -8.32 7.15 -1.05
N ASP A 419 -8.47 5.84 -0.89
CA ASP A 419 -7.64 5.05 0.01
C ASP A 419 -6.41 4.57 -0.77
N VAL A 420 -5.23 5.03 -0.38
CA VAL A 420 -3.95 4.72 -1.01
C VAL A 420 -3.21 3.65 -0.19
N SER A 421 -2.80 2.57 -0.83
CA SER A 421 -2.03 1.49 -0.20
C SER A 421 -0.70 2.02 0.34
N THR A 422 -0.51 1.99 1.67
CA THR A 422 0.69 2.56 2.27
C THR A 422 1.96 1.76 1.97
N GLY A 423 1.83 0.48 1.56
CA GLY A 423 2.98 -0.35 1.15
C GLY A 423 3.73 0.17 -0.07
N LEU A 424 3.16 1.12 -0.82
CA LEU A 424 3.77 1.74 -1.99
C LEU A 424 4.56 3.01 -1.67
N LEU A 425 4.36 3.60 -0.49
CA LEU A 425 4.87 4.92 -0.15
C LEU A 425 6.38 4.88 0.10
N ARG A 426 7.07 5.89 -0.41
CA ARG A 426 8.52 6.06 -0.31
C ARG A 426 8.82 7.38 0.40
N ALA A 427 8.92 7.31 1.73
CA ALA A 427 9.36 8.41 2.58
C ALA A 427 10.74 8.06 3.15
N GLU A 428 11.79 8.81 2.79
CA GLU A 428 13.15 8.45 3.19
C GLU A 428 13.34 8.63 4.70
N SER A 429 12.86 9.76 5.22
CA SER A 429 12.89 10.12 6.65
C SER A 429 11.78 9.47 7.48
N GLY A 430 10.65 9.15 6.85
CA GLY A 430 9.44 8.63 7.52
C GLY A 430 9.35 7.12 7.60
N GLY A 431 10.23 6.39 6.91
CA GLY A 431 10.22 4.93 6.82
C GLY A 431 8.97 4.35 6.15
N ALA A 432 8.69 3.08 6.39
CA ALA A 432 7.57 2.33 5.79
C ALA A 432 6.21 2.96 6.08
N ARG A 433 6.04 3.55 7.26
CA ARG A 433 4.78 4.19 7.65
C ARG A 433 4.69 5.65 7.23
N ALA A 434 5.69 6.19 6.54
CA ALA A 434 5.76 7.58 6.10
C ALA A 434 5.37 8.56 7.21
N THR A 435 5.96 8.41 8.41
CA THR A 435 5.55 9.13 9.63
C THR A 435 5.66 10.66 9.54
N GLY A 436 6.45 11.19 8.60
CA GLY A 436 6.52 12.62 8.28
C GLY A 436 5.30 13.15 7.49
N TRP A 437 4.52 12.27 6.89
CA TRP A 437 3.38 12.58 6.01
C TRP A 437 2.05 12.06 6.55
N LEU A 438 2.09 10.96 7.31
CA LEU A 438 0.91 10.27 7.80
C LEU A 438 0.79 10.36 9.32
N ALA A 439 -0.42 10.68 9.78
CA ALA A 439 -0.84 10.53 11.15
C ALA A 439 -1.61 9.21 11.27
N TRP A 440 -1.05 8.26 12.01
CA TRP A 440 -1.63 6.93 12.16
C TRP A 440 -2.70 6.92 13.23
N TRP A 441 -3.89 6.45 12.88
CA TRP A 441 -4.96 6.18 13.83
C TRP A 441 -4.59 4.97 14.69
N THR A 442 -4.52 5.16 16.00
CA THR A 442 -4.10 4.14 16.97
C THR A 442 -5.25 3.58 17.81
N GLY A 443 -6.43 4.18 17.75
CA GLY A 443 -7.58 3.76 18.58
C GLY A 443 -8.18 2.42 18.18
N ARG A 444 -8.08 2.03 16.90
CA ARG A 444 -8.75 0.84 16.35
C ARG A 444 -8.07 0.33 15.08
N VAL A 445 -8.20 -0.99 14.84
CA VAL A 445 -8.06 -1.61 13.52
C VAL A 445 -9.44 -1.70 12.89
N SER A 446 -9.64 -1.11 11.71
CA SER A 446 -10.95 -1.11 11.05
C SER A 446 -11.43 -2.53 10.75
N PHE A 447 -12.69 -2.82 11.04
CA PHE A 447 -13.35 -4.11 10.88
C PHE A 447 -12.63 -5.27 11.60
N ALA A 448 -12.01 -5.00 12.76
CA ALA A 448 -11.29 -6.01 13.53
C ALA A 448 -12.14 -7.27 13.82
N GLU A 449 -13.42 -7.06 14.09
CA GLU A 449 -14.43 -8.11 14.30
C GLU A 449 -14.62 -9.03 13.08
N GLU A 450 -14.23 -8.60 11.88
CA GLU A 450 -14.28 -9.41 10.67
C GLU A 450 -13.02 -10.27 10.43
N ALA A 451 -12.01 -10.25 11.30
CA ALA A 451 -10.76 -10.97 11.10
C ALA A 451 -10.95 -12.47 10.78
N GLY A 452 -11.99 -13.10 11.34
CA GLY A 452 -12.37 -14.49 11.07
C GLY A 452 -13.46 -14.69 10.01
N LYS A 453 -14.05 -13.62 9.47
CA LYS A 453 -15.26 -13.70 8.62
C LYS A 453 -14.96 -14.37 7.29
N GLY A 454 -15.77 -15.37 6.92
CA GLY A 454 -15.54 -16.18 5.73
C GLY A 454 -14.41 -17.19 5.89
N ARG A 455 -14.07 -17.55 7.14
CA ARG A 455 -13.28 -18.72 7.48
C ARG A 455 -14.13 -19.74 8.26
N ARG A 456 -13.72 -21.01 8.30
CA ARG A 456 -14.30 -22.02 9.21
C ARG A 456 -14.16 -21.56 10.66
N ALA A 457 -15.26 -21.55 11.42
CA ALA A 457 -15.36 -20.86 12.71
C ALA A 457 -14.31 -21.28 13.76
N VAL A 458 -13.90 -22.55 13.78
CA VAL A 458 -12.95 -23.11 14.76
C VAL A 458 -11.64 -23.56 14.11
N GLY A 459 -11.39 -23.19 12.85
CA GLY A 459 -10.15 -23.55 12.15
C GLY A 459 -8.93 -22.78 12.66
N MET A 460 -7.75 -23.40 12.58
CA MET A 460 -6.47 -22.78 12.98
C MET A 460 -6.21 -21.43 12.29
N ALA A 461 -6.57 -21.27 11.01
CA ALA A 461 -6.43 -20.00 10.29
C ALA A 461 -7.29 -18.89 10.92
N THR A 462 -8.50 -19.22 11.39
CA THR A 462 -9.40 -18.26 12.04
C THR A 462 -8.81 -17.75 13.35
N LEU A 463 -8.26 -18.66 14.15
CA LEU A 463 -7.59 -18.31 15.40
C LEU A 463 -6.35 -17.44 15.14
N TRP A 464 -5.51 -17.83 14.18
CA TRP A 464 -4.32 -17.07 13.80
C TRP A 464 -4.64 -15.64 13.37
N ALA A 465 -5.68 -15.42 12.55
CA ALA A 465 -6.06 -14.07 12.12
C ALA A 465 -6.61 -13.21 13.26
N ARG A 466 -7.46 -13.77 14.11
CA ARG A 466 -8.00 -13.05 15.27
C ARG A 466 -6.88 -12.64 16.21
N ASP A 467 -5.99 -13.57 16.54
CA ASP A 467 -4.84 -13.31 17.42
C ASP A 467 -3.92 -12.22 16.84
N LEU A 468 -3.66 -12.25 15.52
CA LEU A 468 -2.83 -11.24 14.86
C LEU A 468 -3.46 -9.85 14.93
N VAL A 469 -4.76 -9.76 14.61
CA VAL A 469 -5.50 -8.49 14.60
C VAL A 469 -5.67 -7.95 16.02
N ASP A 470 -5.93 -8.80 17.01
CA ASP A 470 -6.03 -8.42 18.42
C ASP A 470 -4.68 -7.93 18.96
N ALA A 471 -3.58 -8.59 18.58
CA ALA A 471 -2.23 -8.19 18.94
C ALA A 471 -1.89 -6.81 18.36
N LEU A 472 -2.14 -6.61 17.06
CA LEU A 472 -1.99 -5.32 16.39
C LEU A 472 -2.83 -4.23 17.06
N ALA A 473 -4.12 -4.47 17.27
CA ALA A 473 -5.04 -3.49 17.84
C ALA A 473 -4.63 -3.09 19.26
N SER A 474 -4.15 -4.06 20.05
CA SER A 474 -3.67 -3.81 21.41
C SER A 474 -2.37 -2.99 21.42
N GLY A 475 -1.41 -3.31 20.55
CA GLY A 475 -0.16 -2.55 20.44
C GLY A 475 -0.38 -1.13 19.90
N MET A 476 -1.31 -0.96 18.95
CA MET A 476 -1.71 0.37 18.46
C MET A 476 -2.30 1.22 19.59
N ARG A 477 -3.26 0.69 20.36
CA ARG A 477 -3.86 1.42 21.50
C ARG A 477 -2.83 1.82 22.55
N ALA A 478 -1.92 0.90 22.89
CA ALA A 478 -0.86 1.17 23.86
C ALA A 478 0.09 2.30 23.40
N ASP A 479 0.47 2.32 22.12
CA ASP A 479 1.27 3.42 21.53
C ASP A 479 0.50 4.75 21.55
N GLY A 480 -0.80 4.72 21.24
CA GLY A 480 -1.68 5.89 21.34
C GLY A 480 -1.70 6.50 22.74
N SER A 481 -2.03 5.70 23.76
CA SER A 481 -2.09 6.15 25.16
C SER A 481 -0.72 6.65 25.68
N SER A 482 0.37 6.02 25.25
CA SER A 482 1.73 6.44 25.64
C SER A 482 2.08 7.82 25.08
N ARG A 483 1.66 8.13 23.84
CA ARG A 483 1.90 9.43 23.21
C ARG A 483 1.05 10.54 23.84
N GLU A 484 -0.22 10.26 24.18
CA GLU A 484 -1.08 11.21 24.91
C GLU A 484 -0.51 11.52 26.29
N GLY A 485 -0.10 10.49 27.04
CA GLY A 485 0.53 10.66 28.36
C GLY A 485 1.85 11.44 28.32
N ALA A 486 2.62 11.31 27.23
CA ALA A 486 3.85 12.07 27.02
C ALA A 486 3.62 13.52 26.55
N ALA A 487 2.50 13.80 25.87
CA ALA A 487 2.18 15.13 25.36
C ALA A 487 1.55 16.05 26.43
N GLY A 488 1.08 15.52 27.56
CA GLY A 488 0.34 16.30 28.56
C GLY A 488 -0.96 16.91 28.03
N GLU A 489 -1.39 16.48 26.84
CA GLU A 489 -2.61 16.92 26.17
C GLU A 489 -3.79 16.07 26.70
N THR A 490 -4.90 16.73 27.03
CA THR A 490 -6.17 16.06 27.40
C THR A 490 -6.63 15.14 26.27
N PRO A 491 -7.35 14.04 26.58
CA PRO A 491 -7.52 12.95 25.63
C PRO A 491 -8.23 13.43 24.37
N SER A 492 -7.73 13.01 23.20
CA SER A 492 -8.34 13.29 21.88
C SER A 492 -9.68 12.55 21.67
N THR A 493 -10.28 12.05 22.76
CA THR A 493 -11.64 11.51 22.83
C THR A 493 -12.75 12.56 22.70
N MET A 494 -12.44 13.84 22.55
CA MET A 494 -13.47 14.89 22.44
C MET A 494 -14.35 14.82 21.18
N ILE A 495 -14.01 14.03 20.15
CA ILE A 495 -14.88 13.92 18.96
C ILE A 495 -16.09 13.00 19.20
N VAL A 496 -16.02 12.07 20.17
CA VAL A 496 -17.14 11.13 20.40
C VAL A 496 -18.05 11.58 21.54
N SER A 497 -17.60 12.43 22.46
CA SER A 497 -18.41 12.80 23.63
C SER A 497 -19.46 13.87 23.37
N SER A 498 -19.36 14.68 22.32
CA SER A 498 -20.33 15.74 22.01
C SER A 498 -21.56 15.24 21.25
N ALA A 499 -21.47 14.11 20.53
CA ALA A 499 -22.57 13.59 19.72
C ALA A 499 -23.59 12.74 20.52
N VAL A 500 -23.30 12.39 21.77
CA VAL A 500 -24.17 11.53 22.62
C VAL A 500 -24.82 12.31 23.76
N ALA A 501 -24.49 13.59 23.94
CA ALA A 501 -24.90 14.37 25.11
C ALA A 501 -26.21 15.18 24.96
N GLU A 502 -26.92 15.11 23.82
CA GLU A 502 -28.12 15.93 23.56
C GLU A 502 -29.43 15.15 23.34
N THR A 503 -29.58 13.95 23.91
CA THR A 503 -30.88 13.23 23.92
C THR A 503 -31.42 12.93 25.31
N ASP A 504 -31.12 13.77 26.30
CA ASP A 504 -31.79 13.69 27.61
C ASP A 504 -32.53 14.99 27.92
N ILE A 505 -33.70 15.15 27.29
CA ILE A 505 -34.74 16.09 27.73
C ILE A 505 -36.07 15.32 27.70
N GLY A 506 -36.60 15.05 28.90
CA GLY A 506 -38.04 15.00 29.13
C GLY A 506 -38.63 13.67 29.60
N SER A 507 -38.65 13.49 30.92
CA SER A 507 -39.79 12.89 31.62
C SER A 507 -40.06 13.65 32.90
#